data_AF-A0A3M1NT91-F1
#
_entry.id   AF-A0A3M1NT91-F1
#
_cell.length_a   1.000
_cell.length_b   1.000
_cell.length_c   1.000
_cell.angle_alpha   90.00
_cell.angle_beta   90.00
_cell.angle_gamma   90.00
#
_symmetry.space_group_name_H-M   'P 1'
#
loop_
_entity.id
_entity.type
_entity.pdbx_description
1 polymer ?
#
loop_
_entity_poly.entity_id
_entity_poly.type
_entity_poly.pdbx_seq_one_letter_code
_entity_poly.pdbx_strand_id
1 'polypeptide(L)' 'MQKKFRELEIGQRFRLVGDPPPGFDKNTVFEKIRFMRNFYMTTGNKKNARALNSPSKLNDKFIFVEDDQRVEVV' A
#
# COMPACT_ATOMS: atom_id res chain seq x y z
N MET A 1 15.76 4.31 -0.97
CA MET A 1 16.26 3.75 0.32
C MET A 1 15.23 2.75 0.83
N GLN A 2 15.65 1.54 1.25
CA GLN A 2 14.69 0.52 1.74
C GLN A 2 14.46 0.60 3.24
N LYS A 3 13.20 0.53 3.67
CA LYS A 3 12.75 0.51 5.08
C LYS A 3 11.71 -0.59 5.28
N LYS A 4 11.40 -0.95 6.53
CA LYS A 4 10.21 -1.74 6.85
C LYS A 4 8.97 -0.84 6.78
N PHE A 5 7.83 -1.37 6.36
CA PHE A 5 6.60 -0.60 6.24
C PHE A 5 6.17 0.06 7.58
N ARG A 6 6.38 -0.61 8.71
CA ARG A 6 6.10 -0.05 10.05
C ARG A 6 6.87 1.25 10.34
N GLU A 7 8.06 1.40 9.75
CA GLU A 7 8.95 2.56 9.96
C GLU A 7 8.51 3.79 9.14
N LEU A 8 7.57 3.61 8.21
CA LEU A 8 7.01 4.73 7.46
C LEU A 8 6.01 5.52 8.30
N GLU A 9 5.99 6.83 8.11
CA GLU A 9 4.95 7.70 8.64
C GLU A 9 3.73 7.71 7.73
N ILE A 10 2.56 8.05 8.28
CA ILE A 10 1.34 8.23 7.48
C ILE A 10 1.57 9.40 6.51
N GLY A 11 1.23 9.21 5.24
CA GLY A 11 1.48 10.15 4.15
C GLY A 11 2.80 9.95 3.42
N GLN A 12 3.72 9.10 3.93
CA GLN A 12 4.95 8.78 3.22
C GLN A 12 4.69 7.89 2.01
N ARG A 13 5.45 8.15 0.94
CA ARG A 13 5.35 7.46 -0.34
C ARG A 13 6.38 6.36 -0.45
N PHE A 14 5.98 5.25 -1.05
CA PHE A 14 6.84 4.08 -1.20
C PHE A 14 6.46 3.24 -2.41
N ARG A 15 7.37 2.35 -2.81
CA ARG A 15 7.14 1.23 -3.73
C ARG A 15 7.32 -0.08 -2.99
N LEU A 16 6.60 -1.10 -3.45
CA LEU A 16 6.77 -2.46 -2.93
C LEU A 16 8.10 -3.03 -3.45
N VAL A 17 8.87 -3.67 -2.57
CA VAL A 17 10.03 -4.44 -2.98
C VAL A 17 9.56 -5.86 -3.32
N GLY A 18 9.83 -6.31 -4.55
CA GLY A 18 9.40 -7.63 -5.04
C GLY A 18 8.30 -7.52 -6.09
N ASP A 19 7.54 -8.61 -6.26
CA ASP A 19 6.43 -8.64 -7.21
C ASP A 19 5.17 -8.00 -6.59
N PRO A 20 4.56 -7.03 -7.27
CA PRO A 20 3.38 -6.34 -6.77
C PRO A 20 2.14 -7.26 -6.82
N PRO A 21 1.09 -6.96 -6.03
CA PRO A 21 -0.17 -7.69 -6.09
C PRO A 21 -0.82 -7.58 -7.48
N PRO A 22 -1.68 -8.54 -7.87
CA PRO A 22 -2.40 -8.48 -9.13
C PRO A 22 -3.10 -7.13 -9.35
N GLY A 23 -2.83 -6.52 -10.49
CA GLY A 23 -3.36 -5.20 -10.86
C GLY A 23 -2.38 -4.04 -10.68
N PHE A 24 -1.32 -4.19 -9.90
CA PHE A 24 -0.33 -3.12 -9.73
C PHE A 24 0.92 -3.41 -10.55
N ASP A 25 1.57 -2.35 -11.05
CA ASP A 25 2.86 -2.45 -11.72
C ASP A 25 4.01 -2.23 -10.73
N LYS A 26 5.22 -2.63 -11.10
CA LYS A 26 6.43 -2.44 -10.25
C LYS A 26 6.75 -0.96 -9.99
N ASN A 27 6.21 -0.08 -10.83
CA ASN A 27 6.44 1.37 -10.74
C ASN A 27 5.35 2.08 -9.92
N THR A 28 4.35 1.35 -9.42
CA THR A 28 3.21 1.92 -8.73
C THR A 28 3.71 2.52 -7.43
N VAL A 29 3.46 3.81 -7.26
CA VAL A 29 3.74 4.50 -6.02
C VAL A 29 2.52 4.37 -5.12
N PHE A 30 2.78 3.91 -3.91
CA PHE A 30 1.82 3.81 -2.82
C PHE A 30 2.10 4.88 -1.78
N GLU A 31 1.07 5.23 -1.02
CA GLU A 31 1.14 6.11 0.14
C GLU A 31 0.67 5.34 1.36
N LYS A 32 1.41 5.42 2.47
CA LYS A 32 0.97 4.84 3.74
C LYS A 32 -0.20 5.64 4.28
N ILE A 33 -1.31 4.97 4.55
CA ILE A 33 -2.49 5.57 5.14
C ILE A 33 -2.78 4.97 6.51
N ARG A 34 -3.66 5.59 7.29
CA ARG A 34 -4.19 4.96 8.50
C ARG A 34 -4.92 3.68 8.12
N PHE A 35 -4.79 2.66 8.98
CA PHE A 35 -5.56 1.42 8.83
C PHE A 35 -7.06 1.75 8.73
N MET A 36 -7.70 1.26 7.67
CA MET A 36 -9.11 1.56 7.40
C MET A 36 -10.04 0.71 8.27
N ARG A 37 -10.10 1.01 9.57
CA ARG A 37 -10.84 0.22 10.56
C ARG A 37 -12.31 -0.01 10.16
N ASN A 38 -13.01 1.02 9.70
CA ASN A 38 -14.42 0.90 9.31
C ASN A 38 -14.60 -0.06 8.12
N PHE A 39 -13.71 0.00 7.13
CA PHE A 39 -13.73 -0.91 5.99
C PHE A 39 -13.43 -2.36 6.39
N TYR A 40 -12.49 -2.56 7.32
CA TYR A 40 -12.21 -3.88 7.87
C TYR A 40 -13.41 -4.45 8.65
N MET A 41 -14.06 -3.63 9.48
CA MET A 41 -15.25 -4.06 10.22
C MET A 41 -16.42 -4.43 9.31
N THR A 42 -16.54 -3.82 8.13
CA THR A 42 -17.65 -4.10 7.19
C THR A 42 -17.34 -5.23 6.20
N THR A 43 -16.08 -5.39 5.77
CA THR A 43 -15.72 -6.32 4.69
C THR A 43 -14.80 -7.47 5.12
N GLY A 44 -14.20 -7.40 6.31
CA GLY A 44 -13.14 -8.30 6.75
C GLY A 44 -11.77 -8.07 6.08
N ASN A 45 -11.69 -7.16 5.10
CA ASN A 45 -10.46 -6.91 4.35
C ASN A 45 -9.60 -5.83 5.00
N LYS A 46 -8.31 -6.11 5.19
CA LYS A 46 -7.34 -5.15 5.72
C LYS A 46 -6.88 -4.22 4.60
N LYS A 47 -6.72 -2.92 4.89
CA LYS A 47 -6.16 -1.91 3.98
C LYS A 47 -5.40 -0.86 4.79
N ASN A 48 -4.15 -0.59 4.42
CA ASN A 48 -3.26 0.39 5.08
C ASN A 48 -2.34 1.15 4.10
N ALA A 49 -2.49 0.94 2.79
CA ALA A 49 -1.80 1.71 1.78
C ALA A 49 -2.73 2.05 0.61
N ARG A 50 -2.49 3.19 -0.03
CA ARG A 50 -3.25 3.70 -1.19
C ARG A 50 -2.34 3.86 -2.39
N ALA A 51 -2.70 3.31 -3.54
CA ALA A 51 -2.02 3.55 -4.80
C ALA A 51 -2.32 4.97 -5.31
N LEU A 52 -1.29 5.75 -5.63
CA LEU A 52 -1.42 7.12 -6.13
C LEU A 52 -1.69 7.17 -7.64
N ASN A 53 -1.09 6.24 -8.39
CA ASN A 53 -1.16 6.22 -9.86
C ASN A 53 -1.91 4.98 -10.39
N SER A 54 -2.90 4.47 -9.63
CA SER A 54 -3.63 3.27 -10.04
C SER A 54 -4.28 3.49 -11.42
N PRO A 55 -4.00 2.64 -12.43
CA PRO A 55 -4.67 2.74 -13.71
C PRO A 55 -6.17 2.56 -13.49
N SER A 56 -6.98 3.43 -14.11
CA SER A 56 -8.43 3.59 -13.90
C SER A 56 -9.28 2.31 -14.01
N LYS A 57 -8.71 1.19 -14.46
CA LYS A 57 -9.38 -0.10 -14.62
C LYS A 57 -9.44 -0.94 -13.34
N LEU A 58 -8.70 -0.58 -12.30
CA LEU A 58 -8.79 -1.26 -10.99
C LEU A 58 -9.66 -0.46 -10.03
N ASN A 59 -10.79 -1.06 -9.66
CA ASN A 59 -11.67 -0.55 -8.61
C ASN A 59 -10.98 -0.50 -7.24
N ASP A 60 -9.95 -1.31 -7.02
CA ASP A 60 -9.30 -1.41 -5.72
C ASP A 60 -8.00 -0.59 -5.68
N LYS A 61 -8.11 0.67 -5.23
CA LYS A 61 -6.97 1.60 -5.07
C LYS A 61 -6.20 1.37 -3.76
N PHE A 62 -6.68 0.48 -2.91
CA PHE A 62 -6.15 0.27 -1.58
C PHE A 62 -5.60 -1.14 -1.45
N ILE A 63 -4.49 -1.30 -0.74
CA ILE A 63 -3.91 -2.61 -0.44
C ILE A 63 -3.54 -2.72 1.04
N PHE A 64 -3.23 -3.95 1.44
CA PHE A 64 -2.58 -4.22 2.71
C PHE A 64 -1.10 -4.52 2.49
N VAL A 65 -0.27 -3.95 3.35
CA VAL A 65 1.18 -4.16 3.42
C VAL A 65 1.51 -4.57 4.84
N GLU A 66 2.20 -5.69 5.01
CA GLU A 66 2.59 -6.19 6.33
C GLU A 66 3.64 -5.26 6.97
N ASP A 67 3.60 -5.09 8.28
CA ASP A 67 4.47 -4.15 9.01
C ASP A 67 5.97 -4.46 8.82
N ASP A 68 6.33 -5.74 8.71
CA ASP A 68 7.70 -6.19 8.47
C ASP A 68 8.10 -6.27 6.99
N GLN A 69 7.17 -6.03 6.07
CA GLN A 69 7.46 -6.02 4.63
C GLN A 69 8.43 -4.88 4.29
N ARG A 70 9.45 -5.20 3.50
CA ARG A 70 10.41 -4.21 2.98
C ARG A 70 9.78 -3.40 1.85
N VAL A 71 9.97 -2.09 1.92
CA VAL A 71 9.46 -1.12 0.95
C VAL A 71 10.54 -0.12 0.61
N GLU A 72 10.51 0.41 -0.61
CA GLU A 72 11.42 1.45 -1.06
C GLU A 72 10.75 2.82 -0.91
N VAL A 73 11.33 3.71 -0.10
CA VAL A 73 10.85 5.09 0.05
C VAL A 73 11.14 5.87 -1.23
N VAL A 74 10.13 6.59 -1.73
CA VAL A 74 10.18 7.45 -2.93
C VAL A 74 10.27 8.91 -2.53
#